data_AF-N1PK04-F1
#
_entry.id   AF-N1PK04-F1
#
_cell.length_a   1.000
_cell.length_b   1.000
_cell.length_c   1.000
_cell.angle_alpha   90.00
_cell.angle_beta   90.00
_cell.angle_gamma   90.00
#
_symmetry.space_group_name_H-M   'P 1'
#
loop_
_entity.id
_entity.type
_entity.pdbx_description
1 polymer ?
#
loop_
_entity_poly.entity_id
_entity_poly.type
_entity_poly.pdbx_seq_one_letter_code
_entity_poly.pdbx_strand_id
1 'polypeptide(L)'
;MTARNSDQERCPFPEVAESLRPYIRTRQEANAIRRSLQATLPIASINLGQPQKPGDVDVSSLHGVRKAYWKALEAHRQAQARYDALKTELEDIVHTDPDEVPPVDEGSASLTESYLPMMRQKEKRRRLKVIEKSLARIEANGDGTANQSLDKVARRQVGEPPVPPSTSGFTDRDADFSAEYDLTQLKKAILNVKSQLEAHKGPVEMPNGVNGDGHDPQAELRGLQRAHNELTAWMEQQLALISDVGSAKDTSDGSSTMSGQNGDSAHDMVEIESLYELYLGARQRLLDVVAHPPMATSPPPSPPDMTRRGSDSGLSESRTASSETLLPFMAALASSKQKEQQLLQQTAYTRRQLASAEAQNEALLSRLADESHLVQPDLRRGAPHGKHWAEAAASAGSATREEVGRRLKSGHVAADSAAKSLRAIKDMPDSFDNLLG
;
A
#
# COMPACT_ATOMS: atom_id res chain seq x y z
N MET A 1 35.16 22.90 -59.38
CA MET A 1 34.95 21.47 -59.09
C MET A 1 33.58 21.29 -58.49
N THR A 2 32.67 20.86 -59.36
CA THR A 2 31.25 20.57 -59.17
C THR A 2 31.05 19.20 -58.52
N ALA A 3 30.28 19.13 -57.43
CA ALA A 3 29.58 17.91 -57.05
C ALA A 3 28.38 18.23 -56.15
N ARG A 4 27.19 18.09 -56.73
CA ARG A 4 25.91 17.62 -56.16
C ARG A 4 25.48 18.20 -54.80
N ASN A 5 24.57 19.16 -54.86
CA ASN A 5 23.40 19.23 -53.98
C ASN A 5 22.15 19.28 -54.86
N SER A 6 21.92 18.17 -55.56
CA SER A 6 20.73 17.92 -56.36
C SER A 6 19.80 17.00 -55.56
N ASP A 7 19.23 17.55 -54.48
CA ASP A 7 18.10 16.97 -53.70
C ASP A 7 17.13 18.09 -53.25
N GLN A 8 17.05 19.18 -54.02
CA GLN A 8 16.12 20.30 -53.81
C GLN A 8 14.93 20.30 -54.79
N GLU A 9 14.68 19.18 -55.47
CA GLU A 9 13.54 19.07 -56.38
C GLU A 9 12.43 18.20 -55.78
N ARG A 10 11.29 18.87 -55.53
CA ARG A 10 9.92 18.42 -55.20
C ARG A 10 9.48 18.49 -53.73
N CYS A 11 9.41 19.71 -53.20
CA CYS A 11 8.38 20.02 -52.20
C CYS A 11 7.02 20.20 -52.92
N PRO A 12 5.95 19.50 -52.53
CA PRO A 12 4.66 19.52 -53.23
C PRO A 12 3.90 20.85 -53.14
N PHE A 13 4.35 21.80 -52.32
CA PHE A 13 3.72 23.11 -52.14
C PHE A 13 4.77 24.24 -52.09
N PRO A 14 4.99 24.99 -53.19
CA PRO A 14 6.01 26.04 -53.24
C PRO A 14 5.72 27.21 -52.28
N GLU A 15 4.45 27.54 -52.05
CA GLU A 15 4.02 28.63 -51.14
C GLU A 15 4.41 28.36 -49.68
N VAL A 16 4.38 27.09 -49.25
CA VAL A 16 4.83 26.66 -47.92
C VAL A 16 6.36 26.69 -47.82
N ALA A 17 7.07 26.38 -48.89
CA ALA A 17 8.52 26.50 -48.92
C ALA A 17 8.97 27.97 -48.81
N GLU A 18 8.23 28.91 -49.42
CA GLU A 18 8.52 30.34 -49.31
C GLU A 18 8.24 30.91 -47.92
N SER A 19 7.17 30.48 -47.25
CA SER A 19 6.89 30.90 -45.87
C SER A 19 7.86 30.33 -44.84
N LEU A 20 8.44 29.15 -45.11
CA LEU A 20 9.42 28.51 -44.24
C LEU A 20 10.88 28.91 -44.55
N ARG A 21 11.18 29.52 -45.71
CA ARG A 21 12.52 30.05 -46.05
C ARG A 21 13.21 30.85 -44.92
N PRO A 22 12.55 31.78 -44.20
CA PRO A 22 13.21 32.51 -43.11
C PRO A 22 13.58 31.64 -41.89
N TYR A 23 12.93 30.48 -41.74
CA TYR A 23 13.13 29.54 -40.62
C TYR A 23 14.01 28.34 -40.98
N ILE A 24 14.16 28.04 -42.27
CA ILE A 24 15.05 26.97 -42.77
C ILE A 24 16.47 27.53 -42.87
N ARG A 25 17.26 27.33 -41.81
CA ARG A 25 18.68 27.71 -41.76
C ARG A 25 19.57 26.59 -42.27
N THR A 26 20.68 26.94 -42.91
CA THR A 26 21.71 25.96 -43.28
C THR A 26 22.32 25.35 -42.02
N ARG A 27 22.79 24.09 -42.12
CA ARG A 27 23.40 23.38 -40.97
C ARG A 27 24.60 24.14 -40.38
N GLN A 28 25.29 24.92 -41.20
CA GLN A 28 26.41 25.76 -40.78
C GLN A 28 25.94 27.00 -40.01
N GLU A 29 24.92 27.71 -40.49
CA GLU A 29 24.30 28.83 -39.76
C GLU A 29 23.71 28.40 -38.43
N ALA A 30 22.98 27.28 -38.40
CA ALA A 30 22.43 26.73 -37.16
C ALA A 30 23.52 26.40 -36.13
N ASN A 31 24.67 25.88 -36.59
CA ASN A 31 25.81 25.62 -35.71
C ASN A 31 26.52 26.90 -35.26
N ALA A 32 26.60 27.93 -36.11
CA ALA A 32 27.13 29.24 -35.73
C ALA A 32 26.25 29.93 -34.68
N ILE A 33 24.93 29.91 -34.86
CA ILE A 33 23.96 30.40 -33.87
C ILE A 33 24.05 29.62 -32.57
N ARG A 34 24.19 28.28 -32.63
CA ARG A 34 24.35 27.45 -31.44
C ARG A 34 25.64 27.80 -30.68
N ARG A 35 26.75 28.03 -31.39
CA ARG A 35 28.02 28.48 -30.79
C ARG A 35 27.92 29.89 -30.20
N SER A 36 27.25 30.83 -30.89
CA SER A 36 27.06 32.18 -30.36
C SER A 36 26.16 32.18 -29.13
N LEU A 37 25.08 31.40 -29.15
CA LEU A 37 24.20 31.23 -27.99
C LEU A 37 24.91 30.55 -26.82
N GLN A 38 25.75 29.54 -27.07
CA GLN A 38 26.61 28.93 -26.05
C GLN A 38 27.66 29.91 -25.48
N ALA A 39 28.06 30.92 -26.25
CA ALA A 39 28.97 31.97 -25.77
C ALA A 39 28.22 33.05 -24.96
N THR A 40 26.97 33.38 -25.30
CA THR A 40 26.16 34.40 -24.60
C THR A 40 25.40 33.86 -23.40
N LEU A 41 25.06 32.57 -23.41
CA LEU A 41 24.41 31.89 -22.30
C LEU A 41 25.48 31.17 -21.48
N PRO A 42 25.71 31.56 -20.21
CA PRO A 42 26.58 30.81 -19.32
C PRO A 42 25.85 29.52 -18.90
N ILE A 43 25.82 28.54 -19.79
CA ILE A 43 25.35 27.17 -19.51
C ILE A 43 26.55 26.24 -19.32
N ALA A 44 27.78 26.74 -19.55
CA ALA A 44 28.96 26.09 -19.02
C ALA A 44 28.96 26.22 -17.50
N SER A 45 28.97 25.07 -16.82
CA SER A 45 29.09 24.83 -15.38
C SER A 45 27.91 25.21 -14.48
N ILE A 46 26.76 24.55 -14.69
CA ILE A 46 26.07 23.96 -13.53
C ILE A 46 26.85 22.68 -13.17
N ASN A 47 28.07 22.86 -12.65
CA ASN A 47 28.83 21.77 -12.04
C ASN A 47 28.22 21.53 -10.67
N LEU A 48 27.21 20.65 -10.60
CA LEU A 48 26.57 20.22 -9.36
C LEU A 48 27.51 19.44 -8.40
N GLY A 49 28.81 19.39 -8.68
CA GLY A 49 29.80 18.60 -7.93
C GLY A 49 30.96 19.39 -7.34
N GLN A 50 30.97 20.74 -7.42
CA GLN A 50 32.05 21.53 -6.83
C GLN A 50 31.47 22.48 -5.78
N PRO A 51 31.83 22.35 -4.48
CA PRO A 51 31.39 23.28 -3.46
C PRO A 51 32.10 24.61 -3.70
N GLN A 52 31.49 25.49 -4.51
CA GLN A 52 31.89 26.88 -4.54
C GLN A 52 31.58 27.48 -3.16
N LYS A 53 32.61 28.05 -2.52
CA LYS A 53 32.46 28.80 -1.29
C LYS A 53 31.39 29.89 -1.50
N PRO A 54 30.37 29.98 -0.63
CA PRO A 54 29.31 30.96 -0.78
C PRO A 54 29.83 32.30 -0.28
N GLY A 55 30.31 33.13 -1.19
CA GLY A 55 30.83 34.45 -0.82
C GLY A 55 30.74 35.52 -1.89
N ASP A 56 30.59 35.16 -3.17
CA ASP A 56 30.76 36.15 -4.25
C ASP A 56 29.79 35.90 -5.40
N VAL A 57 28.49 35.88 -5.09
CA VAL A 57 27.45 36.00 -6.12
C VAL A 57 26.86 37.39 -5.97
N ASP A 58 27.13 38.28 -6.93
CA ASP A 58 26.55 39.62 -7.02
C ASP A 58 25.01 39.53 -7.08
N VAL A 59 24.38 39.61 -5.90
CA VAL A 59 22.92 39.55 -5.68
C VAL A 59 22.14 40.63 -6.44
N SER A 60 22.83 41.66 -6.92
CA SER A 60 22.32 42.75 -7.75
C SER A 60 21.97 42.31 -9.18
N SER A 61 22.60 41.25 -9.68
CA SER A 61 22.40 40.75 -11.05
C SER A 61 21.22 39.78 -11.18
N LEU A 62 20.74 39.24 -10.06
CA LEU A 62 19.69 38.22 -10.02
C LEU A 62 18.31 38.90 -10.04
N HIS A 63 17.55 38.70 -11.12
CA HIS A 63 16.23 39.27 -11.30
C HIS A 63 15.13 38.18 -11.28
N GLY A 64 13.91 38.58 -10.89
CA GLY A 64 12.72 37.73 -10.94
C GLY A 64 12.78 36.49 -10.02
N VAL A 65 12.34 35.34 -10.56
CA VAL A 65 12.22 34.06 -9.84
C VAL A 65 13.53 33.61 -9.20
N ARG A 66 14.66 33.89 -9.86
CA ARG A 66 16.00 33.52 -9.33
C ARG A 66 16.34 34.29 -8.05
N LYS A 67 15.92 35.56 -7.94
CA LYS A 67 16.07 36.35 -6.71
C LYS A 67 15.17 35.83 -5.59
N ALA A 68 13.95 35.41 -5.92
CA ALA A 68 13.03 34.81 -4.95
C ALA A 68 13.57 33.47 -4.44
N TYR A 69 14.11 32.63 -5.32
CA TYR A 69 14.75 31.37 -4.94
C TYR A 69 15.98 31.59 -4.05
N TRP A 70 16.84 32.54 -4.39
CA TRP A 70 18.01 32.86 -3.56
C TRP A 70 17.60 33.34 -2.16
N LYS A 71 16.59 34.23 -2.07
CA LYS A 71 16.01 34.65 -0.78
C LYS A 71 15.41 33.49 0.00
N ALA A 72 14.73 32.56 -0.66
CA ALA A 72 14.17 31.38 -0.03
C ALA A 72 15.26 30.45 0.51
N LEU A 73 16.36 30.29 -0.24
CA LEU A 73 17.52 29.50 0.17
C LEU A 73 18.23 30.15 1.37
N GLU A 74 18.39 31.47 1.35
CA GLU A 74 18.93 32.23 2.48
C GLU A 74 18.05 32.09 3.74
N ALA A 75 16.73 32.25 3.58
CA ALA A 75 15.77 32.06 4.66
C ALA A 75 15.79 30.61 5.20
N HIS A 76 15.94 29.62 4.33
CA HIS A 76 16.06 28.21 4.71
C HIS A 76 17.35 27.96 5.50
N ARG A 77 18.48 28.51 5.08
CA ARG A 77 19.76 28.42 5.81
C ARG A 77 19.66 29.08 7.19
N GLN A 78 19.01 30.23 7.27
CA GLN A 78 18.76 30.90 8.56
C GLN A 78 17.84 30.07 9.46
N ALA A 79 16.81 29.43 8.90
CA ALA A 79 15.91 28.55 9.64
C ALA A 79 16.62 27.29 10.14
N GLN A 80 17.47 26.66 9.32
CA GLN A 80 18.30 25.53 9.72
C GLN A 80 19.26 25.91 10.84
N ALA A 81 19.97 27.04 10.72
CA ALA A 81 20.87 27.51 11.78
C ALA A 81 20.13 27.76 13.11
N ARG A 82 18.89 28.28 13.06
CA ARG A 82 18.04 28.44 14.25
C ARG A 82 17.59 27.11 14.82
N TYR A 83 17.23 26.15 13.96
CA TYR A 83 16.84 24.82 14.39
C TYR A 83 18.01 24.10 15.08
N ASP A 84 19.20 24.16 14.49
CA ASP A 84 20.41 23.57 15.04
C ASP A 84 20.77 24.23 16.39
N ALA A 85 20.67 25.55 16.49
CA ALA A 85 20.87 26.26 17.77
C ALA A 85 19.84 25.86 18.84
N LEU A 86 18.56 25.75 18.49
CA LEU A 86 17.52 25.28 19.41
C LEU A 86 17.72 23.81 19.79
N LYS A 87 18.23 23.00 18.87
CA LYS A 87 18.55 21.60 19.12
C LYS A 87 19.71 21.49 20.12
N THR A 88 20.77 22.29 19.97
CA THR A 88 21.85 22.34 20.94
C THR A 88 21.39 22.89 22.29
N GLU A 89 20.54 23.92 22.33
CA GLU A 89 19.96 24.42 23.58
C GLU A 89 19.10 23.34 24.28
N LEU A 90 18.34 22.56 23.52
CA LEU A 90 17.55 21.46 24.07
C LEU A 90 18.45 20.33 24.58
N GLU A 91 19.50 19.99 23.83
CA GLU A 91 20.50 19.02 24.26
C GLU A 91 21.20 19.51 25.54
N ASP A 92 21.57 20.78 25.65
CA ASP A 92 22.17 21.36 26.86
C ASP A 92 21.19 21.28 28.05
N ILE A 93 19.91 21.59 27.87
CA ILE A 93 18.89 21.48 28.93
C ILE A 93 18.66 20.01 29.35
N VAL A 94 18.69 19.07 28.40
CA VAL A 94 18.52 17.64 28.68
C VAL A 94 19.76 17.02 29.33
N HIS A 95 20.96 17.49 29.01
CA HIS A 95 22.20 17.05 29.67
C HIS A 95 22.46 17.79 30.99
N THR A 96 21.76 18.90 31.25
CA THR A 96 21.70 19.52 32.58
C THR A 96 20.70 18.72 33.44
N ASP A 97 21.10 17.50 33.79
CA ASP A 97 20.36 16.61 34.69
C ASP A 97 20.55 17.04 36.18
N PRO A 98 19.64 16.64 37.09
CA PRO A 98 19.19 17.37 38.28
C PRO A 98 20.11 17.29 39.53
N ASP A 99 21.41 17.07 39.35
CA ASP A 99 22.33 16.84 40.49
C ASP A 99 22.97 18.14 41.03
N GLU A 100 22.66 19.30 40.45
CA GLU A 100 23.20 20.61 40.89
C GLU A 100 22.09 21.63 41.24
N VAL A 101 20.98 21.15 41.82
CA VAL A 101 19.96 22.02 42.43
C VAL A 101 20.11 21.93 43.96
N PRO A 102 20.54 23.01 44.67
CA PRO A 102 20.43 23.05 46.12
C PRO A 102 18.96 22.86 46.53
N PRO A 103 18.66 22.25 47.70
CA PRO A 103 17.33 21.80 48.06
C PRO A 103 16.30 22.90 47.79
N VAL A 104 15.39 22.59 46.89
CA VAL A 104 14.35 23.50 46.43
C VAL A 104 13.45 23.82 47.61
N ASP A 105 13.52 25.05 48.10
CA ASP A 105 12.52 25.62 49.00
C ASP A 105 11.11 25.36 48.44
N GLU A 106 10.18 24.93 49.29
CA GLU A 106 8.75 24.68 49.00
C GLU A 106 8.04 25.88 48.32
N GLY A 107 8.68 27.05 48.28
CA GLY A 107 8.27 28.22 47.51
C GLY A 107 8.38 28.08 45.98
N SER A 108 9.26 27.23 45.43
CA SER A 108 9.35 27.08 43.96
C SER A 108 8.31 26.09 43.39
N ALA A 109 7.88 25.12 44.19
CA ALA A 109 6.77 24.23 43.85
C ALA A 109 5.44 24.99 43.75
N SER A 110 5.19 25.94 44.66
CA SER A 110 4.02 26.83 44.59
C SER A 110 4.10 27.84 43.43
N LEU A 111 5.31 28.29 43.06
CA LEU A 111 5.51 29.10 41.86
C LEU A 111 5.28 28.30 40.58
N THR A 112 5.74 27.05 40.46
CA THR A 112 5.48 26.22 39.27
C THR A 112 3.99 25.81 39.19
N GLU A 113 3.35 25.50 40.31
CA GLU A 113 1.92 25.20 40.39
C GLU A 113 1.02 26.39 40.00
N SER A 114 1.42 27.63 40.30
CA SER A 114 0.67 28.84 39.93
C SER A 114 1.07 29.43 38.57
N TYR A 115 2.33 29.25 38.15
CA TYR A 115 2.87 29.81 36.92
C TYR A 115 2.50 28.97 35.68
N LEU A 116 2.48 27.65 35.77
CA LEU A 116 2.06 26.77 34.68
C LEU A 116 0.60 27.03 34.23
N PRO A 117 -0.41 27.14 35.12
CA PRO A 117 -1.75 27.50 34.71
C PRO A 117 -1.81 28.91 34.13
N MET A 118 -1.04 29.87 34.65
CA MET A 118 -0.94 31.22 34.08
C MET A 118 -0.37 31.20 32.65
N MET A 119 0.66 30.39 32.40
CA MET A 119 1.26 30.21 31.08
C MET A 119 0.29 29.55 30.10
N ARG A 120 -0.42 28.50 30.54
CA ARG A 120 -1.50 27.87 29.76
C ARG A 120 -2.62 28.87 29.44
N GLN A 121 -2.99 29.74 30.38
CA GLN A 121 -3.97 30.81 30.14
C GLN A 121 -3.46 31.85 29.13
N LYS A 122 -2.19 32.28 29.25
CA LYS A 122 -1.56 33.20 28.28
C LYS A 122 -1.51 32.59 26.88
N GLU A 123 -1.22 31.30 26.78
CA GLU A 123 -1.20 30.58 25.52
C GLU A 123 -2.62 30.45 24.92
N LYS A 124 -3.61 30.05 25.73
CA LYS A 124 -5.03 30.06 25.32
C LYS A 124 -5.46 31.43 24.82
N ARG A 125 -5.07 32.52 25.50
CA ARG A 125 -5.35 33.90 25.06
C ARG A 125 -4.65 34.24 23.74
N ARG A 126 -3.40 33.82 23.54
CA ARG A 126 -2.70 34.00 22.26
C ARG A 126 -3.42 33.26 21.12
N ARG A 127 -3.83 32.01 21.34
CA ARG A 127 -4.61 31.21 20.38
C ARG A 127 -5.94 31.88 20.05
N LEU A 128 -6.70 32.31 21.07
CA LEU A 128 -7.95 33.04 20.88
C LEU A 128 -7.73 34.35 20.11
N LYS A 129 -6.66 35.11 20.38
CA LYS A 129 -6.33 36.32 19.64
C LYS A 129 -5.99 36.04 18.17
N VAL A 130 -5.42 34.88 17.85
CA VAL A 130 -5.19 34.45 16.46
C VAL A 130 -6.52 34.12 15.79
N ILE A 131 -7.41 33.41 16.48
CA ILE A 131 -8.75 33.10 15.98
C ILE A 131 -9.54 34.40 15.74
N GLU A 132 -9.56 35.32 16.70
CA GLU A 132 -10.19 36.64 16.59
C GLU A 132 -9.62 37.44 15.41
N LYS A 133 -8.31 37.47 15.22
CA LYS A 133 -7.69 38.11 14.05
C LYS A 133 -8.08 37.44 12.73
N SER A 134 -8.17 36.11 12.72
CA SER A 134 -8.57 35.36 11.53
C SER A 134 -10.05 35.59 11.21
N LEU A 135 -10.92 35.65 12.22
CA LEU A 135 -12.34 36.00 12.07
C LEU A 135 -12.49 37.43 11.59
N ALA A 136 -11.80 38.40 12.19
CA ALA A 136 -11.81 39.79 11.73
C ALA A 136 -11.30 39.92 10.28
N ARG A 137 -10.35 39.08 9.86
CA ARG A 137 -9.88 39.01 8.47
C ARG A 137 -10.93 38.39 7.54
N ILE A 138 -11.65 37.36 8.00
CA ILE A 138 -12.74 36.74 7.26
C ILE A 138 -13.92 37.70 7.16
N GLU A 139 -14.28 38.43 8.21
CA GLU A 139 -15.32 39.45 8.21
C GLU A 139 -14.95 40.62 7.29
N ALA A 140 -13.72 41.15 7.39
CA ALA A 140 -13.24 42.21 6.49
C ALA A 140 -13.23 41.78 5.01
N ASN A 141 -12.96 40.50 4.73
CA ASN A 141 -13.03 39.95 3.37
C ASN A 141 -14.45 39.49 2.98
N GLY A 142 -15.27 39.16 3.96
CA GLY A 142 -16.62 38.60 3.86
C GLY A 142 -17.66 39.66 3.54
N ASP A 143 -17.57 40.84 4.15
CA ASP A 143 -18.43 41.99 3.84
C ASP A 143 -18.29 42.43 2.37
N GLY A 144 -17.12 42.21 1.77
CA GLY A 144 -16.87 42.48 0.34
C GLY A 144 -17.33 41.38 -0.62
N THR A 145 -17.52 40.14 -0.14
CA THR A 145 -17.75 38.96 -0.98
C THR A 145 -19.13 38.32 -0.80
N ALA A 146 -19.82 38.53 0.32
CA ALA A 146 -21.19 38.03 0.53
C ALA A 146 -22.20 38.65 -0.45
N ASN A 147 -21.94 39.87 -0.93
CA ASN A 147 -22.77 40.57 -1.92
C ASN A 147 -22.30 40.40 -3.38
N GLN A 148 -21.19 39.68 -3.61
CA GLN A 148 -20.65 39.45 -4.95
C GLN A 148 -20.67 37.95 -5.25
N SER A 149 -21.49 37.54 -6.21
CA SER A 149 -21.50 36.16 -6.73
C SER A 149 -20.07 35.68 -7.00
N LEU A 150 -19.74 34.49 -6.53
CA LEU A 150 -18.40 33.87 -6.59
C LEU A 150 -17.77 33.96 -8.00
N ASP A 151 -18.59 33.90 -9.05
CA ASP A 151 -18.22 34.11 -10.46
C ASP A 151 -17.60 35.50 -10.74
N LYS A 152 -18.11 36.57 -10.12
CA LYS A 152 -17.57 37.94 -10.27
C LYS A 152 -16.22 38.10 -9.57
N VAL A 153 -16.01 37.42 -8.44
CA VAL A 153 -14.72 37.40 -7.75
C VAL A 153 -13.70 36.58 -8.54
N ALA A 154 -14.11 35.44 -9.09
CA ALA A 154 -13.29 34.62 -9.97
C ALA A 154 -12.89 35.38 -11.25
N ARG A 155 -13.83 36.06 -11.92
CA ARG A 155 -13.56 36.90 -13.09
C ARG A 155 -12.62 38.06 -12.80
N ARG A 156 -12.64 38.61 -11.58
CA ARG A 156 -11.77 39.73 -11.17
C ARG A 156 -10.34 39.28 -10.84
N GLN A 157 -10.17 38.06 -10.31
CA GLN A 157 -8.84 37.52 -9.98
C GLN A 157 -8.18 36.75 -11.12
N VAL A 158 -8.98 36.08 -11.96
CA VAL A 158 -8.50 35.19 -13.03
C VAL A 158 -8.63 35.84 -14.42
N GLY A 159 -9.37 36.95 -14.55
CA GLY A 159 -9.70 37.57 -15.82
C GLY A 159 -10.87 36.86 -16.53
N GLU A 160 -11.42 37.49 -17.57
CA GLU A 160 -12.47 36.89 -18.38
C GLU A 160 -11.88 35.75 -19.22
N PRO A 161 -12.35 34.50 -19.07
CA PRO A 161 -11.87 33.40 -19.89
C PRO A 161 -12.23 33.67 -21.36
N PRO A 162 -11.33 33.40 -22.31
CA PRO A 162 -11.60 33.63 -23.73
C PRO A 162 -12.83 32.82 -24.16
N VAL A 163 -13.81 33.51 -24.75
CA VAL A 163 -15.00 32.90 -25.33
C VAL A 163 -14.53 31.91 -26.42
N PRO A 164 -14.78 30.60 -26.29
CA PRO A 164 -14.45 29.67 -27.35
C PRO A 164 -15.27 30.04 -28.60
N PRO A 165 -14.68 29.93 -29.82
CA PRO A 165 -15.39 30.29 -31.04
C PRO A 165 -16.69 29.49 -31.13
N SER A 166 -17.79 30.20 -31.39
CA SER A 166 -19.14 29.66 -31.46
C SER A 166 -19.18 28.42 -32.35
N THR A 167 -19.42 27.26 -31.74
CA THR A 167 -19.62 25.97 -32.41
C THR A 167 -21.01 25.95 -33.05
N SER A 168 -21.23 26.74 -34.09
CA SER A 168 -22.47 26.73 -34.89
C SER A 168 -22.34 25.87 -36.15
N GLY A 169 -21.49 24.85 -36.16
CA GLY A 169 -21.27 24.03 -37.36
C GLY A 169 -20.87 22.57 -37.19
N PHE A 170 -20.74 22.02 -35.96
CA PHE A 170 -20.16 20.66 -35.82
C PHE A 170 -20.78 19.73 -34.76
N THR A 171 -21.94 20.05 -34.16
CA THR A 171 -22.47 19.25 -33.03
C THR A 171 -23.65 18.32 -33.35
N ASP A 172 -24.09 18.19 -34.61
CA ASP A 172 -25.31 17.41 -34.91
C ASP A 172 -25.05 16.02 -35.49
N ARG A 173 -23.79 15.54 -35.51
CA ARG A 173 -23.47 14.20 -36.01
C ARG A 173 -22.95 13.27 -34.93
N ASP A 174 -22.05 13.73 -34.07
CA ASP A 174 -21.41 12.85 -33.08
C ASP A 174 -22.25 12.65 -31.81
N ALA A 175 -23.18 13.55 -31.50
CA ALA A 175 -24.10 13.39 -30.36
C ALA A 175 -25.13 12.28 -30.61
N ASP A 176 -25.65 12.17 -31.84
CA ASP A 176 -26.58 11.10 -32.24
C ASP A 176 -25.88 9.74 -32.25
N PHE A 177 -24.64 9.64 -32.75
CA PHE A 177 -23.88 8.37 -32.69
C PHE A 177 -23.56 7.94 -31.25
N SER A 178 -23.22 8.88 -30.35
CA SER A 178 -22.97 8.55 -28.94
C SER A 178 -24.26 8.16 -28.20
N ALA A 179 -25.36 8.85 -28.46
CA ALA A 179 -26.65 8.52 -27.86
C ALA A 179 -27.23 7.20 -28.41
N GLU A 180 -27.05 6.91 -29.69
CA GLU A 180 -27.40 5.63 -30.29
C GLU A 180 -26.52 4.49 -29.76
N TYR A 181 -25.22 4.74 -29.56
CA TYR A 181 -24.31 3.77 -28.94
C TYR A 181 -24.76 3.44 -27.50
N ASP A 182 -25.08 4.45 -26.70
CA ASP A 182 -25.58 4.25 -25.34
C ASP A 182 -26.96 3.57 -25.32
N LEU A 183 -27.85 3.90 -26.26
CA LEU A 183 -29.16 3.23 -26.40
C LEU A 183 -29.02 1.77 -26.83
N THR A 184 -28.08 1.45 -27.72
CA THR A 184 -27.84 0.06 -28.14
C THR A 184 -27.18 -0.74 -27.02
N GLN A 185 -26.29 -0.13 -26.23
CA GLN A 185 -25.71 -0.74 -25.04
C GLN A 185 -26.79 -1.01 -23.98
N LEU A 186 -27.71 -0.06 -23.75
CA LEU A 186 -28.83 -0.24 -22.84
C LEU A 186 -29.80 -1.32 -23.33
N LYS A 187 -30.17 -1.32 -24.61
CA LYS A 187 -31.02 -2.38 -25.20
C LYS A 187 -30.38 -3.75 -25.07
N LYS A 188 -29.06 -3.86 -25.27
CA LYS A 188 -28.30 -5.09 -25.08
C LYS A 188 -28.30 -5.53 -23.62
N ALA A 189 -28.13 -4.60 -22.69
CA ALA A 189 -28.20 -4.88 -21.25
C ALA A 189 -29.61 -5.37 -20.86
N ILE A 190 -30.67 -4.72 -21.34
CA ILE A 190 -32.06 -5.12 -21.08
C ILE A 190 -32.36 -6.51 -21.66
N LEU A 191 -31.92 -6.79 -22.89
CA LEU A 191 -32.10 -8.13 -23.48
C LEU A 191 -31.31 -9.20 -22.73
N ASN A 192 -30.10 -8.90 -22.26
CA ASN A 192 -29.32 -9.82 -21.45
C ASN A 192 -30.01 -10.12 -20.11
N VAL A 193 -30.46 -9.07 -19.40
CA VAL A 193 -31.21 -9.22 -18.14
C VAL A 193 -32.52 -9.96 -18.37
N LYS A 194 -33.24 -9.68 -19.46
CA LYS A 194 -34.45 -10.43 -19.81
C LYS A 194 -34.14 -11.89 -20.12
N SER A 195 -33.07 -12.19 -20.85
CA SER A 195 -32.66 -13.56 -21.14
C SER A 195 -32.25 -14.34 -19.88
N GLN A 196 -31.59 -13.67 -18.93
CA GLN A 196 -31.25 -14.23 -17.63
C GLN A 196 -32.53 -14.47 -16.82
N LEU A 197 -33.46 -13.52 -16.82
CA LEU A 197 -34.76 -13.68 -16.14
C LEU A 197 -35.58 -14.82 -16.74
N GLU A 198 -35.62 -14.98 -18.06
CA GLU A 198 -36.28 -16.11 -18.72
C GLU A 198 -35.57 -17.44 -18.41
N ALA A 199 -34.23 -17.45 -18.33
CA ALA A 199 -33.45 -18.62 -17.90
C ALA A 199 -33.69 -18.99 -16.42
N HIS A 200 -34.04 -18.02 -15.57
CA HIS A 200 -34.45 -18.25 -14.19
C HIS A 200 -35.95 -18.56 -14.04
N LYS A 201 -36.79 -18.17 -15.01
CA LYS A 201 -38.24 -18.43 -15.02
C LYS A 201 -38.61 -19.79 -15.61
N GLY A 202 -37.82 -20.33 -16.55
CA GLY A 202 -37.93 -21.75 -16.92
C GLY A 202 -37.13 -22.60 -15.94
N PRO A 203 -37.70 -23.53 -15.14
CA PRO A 203 -39.06 -24.03 -15.03
C PRO A 203 -39.63 -23.84 -13.60
N VAL A 204 -40.38 -22.77 -13.35
CA VAL A 204 -41.18 -22.63 -12.11
C VAL A 204 -42.69 -22.73 -12.38
N GLU A 205 -43.09 -22.93 -13.65
CA GLU A 205 -44.44 -23.36 -13.99
C GLU A 205 -44.54 -24.89 -13.86
N MET A 206 -45.13 -25.28 -12.72
CA MET A 206 -45.46 -26.62 -12.23
C MET A 206 -46.06 -27.55 -13.31
N PRO A 207 -46.02 -28.87 -13.04
CA PRO A 207 -47.29 -29.55 -12.92
C PRO A 207 -47.44 -30.16 -11.52
N ASN A 208 -48.37 -29.61 -10.77
CA ASN A 208 -49.12 -30.40 -9.79
C ASN A 208 -49.74 -31.58 -10.54
N GLY A 209 -49.24 -32.77 -10.29
CA GLY A 209 -49.87 -34.01 -10.76
C GLY A 209 -48.85 -35.05 -11.14
N VAL A 210 -48.48 -35.88 -10.17
CA VAL A 210 -48.25 -37.34 -10.22
C VAL A 210 -47.15 -37.68 -9.21
N ASN A 211 -47.55 -38.42 -8.18
CA ASN A 211 -46.67 -39.14 -7.30
C ASN A 211 -45.72 -40.02 -8.13
N GLY A 212 -44.42 -39.85 -7.94
CA GLY A 212 -43.40 -40.66 -8.58
C GLY A 212 -42.11 -40.60 -7.76
N ASP A 213 -42.04 -41.48 -6.78
CA ASP A 213 -40.87 -41.81 -5.97
C ASP A 213 -39.66 -42.03 -6.90
N GLY A 214 -38.70 -41.10 -6.88
CA GLY A 214 -37.61 -41.07 -7.86
C GLY A 214 -36.82 -39.76 -7.86
N HIS A 215 -36.61 -39.15 -6.70
CA HIS A 215 -35.60 -38.11 -6.58
C HIS A 215 -34.24 -38.80 -6.65
N ASP A 216 -33.52 -38.62 -7.76
CA ASP A 216 -32.14 -39.08 -7.87
C ASP A 216 -31.32 -38.34 -6.79
N PRO A 217 -30.86 -39.03 -5.73
CA PRO A 217 -30.16 -38.38 -4.62
C PRO A 217 -28.89 -37.67 -5.10
N GLN A 218 -28.36 -38.08 -6.25
CA GLN A 218 -27.21 -37.46 -6.87
C GLN A 218 -27.54 -36.13 -7.56
N ALA A 219 -28.79 -35.93 -8.02
CA ALA A 219 -29.25 -34.64 -8.52
C ALA A 219 -29.49 -33.65 -7.38
N GLU A 220 -30.02 -34.12 -6.24
CA GLU A 220 -30.19 -33.30 -5.03
C GLU A 220 -28.83 -32.88 -4.44
N LEU A 221 -27.87 -33.81 -4.33
CA LEU A 221 -26.51 -33.50 -3.88
C LEU A 221 -25.81 -32.50 -4.80
N ARG A 222 -25.98 -32.61 -6.12
CA ARG A 222 -25.45 -31.63 -7.08
C ARG A 222 -26.14 -30.27 -6.96
N GLY A 223 -27.45 -30.25 -6.71
CA GLY A 223 -28.20 -29.03 -6.44
C GLY A 223 -27.72 -28.33 -5.18
N LEU A 224 -27.56 -29.09 -4.09
CA LEU A 224 -27.04 -28.59 -2.81
C LEU A 224 -25.59 -28.10 -2.95
N GLN A 225 -24.74 -28.84 -3.66
CA GLN A 225 -23.35 -28.44 -3.91
C GLN A 225 -23.29 -27.16 -4.77
N ARG A 226 -24.19 -27.01 -5.73
CA ARG A 226 -24.29 -25.79 -6.55
C ARG A 226 -24.77 -24.59 -5.72
N ALA A 227 -25.79 -24.77 -4.89
CA ALA A 227 -26.28 -23.74 -3.96
C ALA A 227 -25.21 -23.35 -2.94
N HIS A 228 -24.45 -24.32 -2.42
CA HIS A 228 -23.32 -24.06 -1.53
C HIS A 228 -22.21 -23.26 -2.23
N ASN A 229 -21.85 -23.63 -3.45
CA ASN A 229 -20.84 -22.90 -4.22
C ASN A 229 -21.30 -21.47 -4.56
N GLU A 230 -22.59 -21.28 -4.85
CA GLU A 230 -23.19 -19.97 -5.12
C GLU A 230 -23.23 -19.09 -3.87
N LEU A 231 -23.60 -19.64 -2.71
CA LEU A 231 -23.52 -18.94 -1.43
C LEU A 231 -22.08 -18.59 -1.07
N THR A 232 -21.14 -19.49 -1.35
CA THR A 232 -19.71 -19.25 -1.13
C THR A 232 -19.21 -18.11 -2.01
N ALA A 233 -19.52 -18.14 -3.31
CA ALA A 233 -19.18 -17.06 -4.24
C ALA A 233 -19.84 -15.72 -3.85
N TRP A 234 -21.09 -15.76 -3.38
CA TRP A 234 -21.78 -14.57 -2.88
C TRP A 234 -21.11 -14.01 -1.63
N MET A 235 -20.76 -14.86 -0.66
CA MET A 235 -20.02 -14.44 0.53
C MET A 235 -18.64 -13.89 0.19
N GLU A 236 -17.91 -14.54 -0.72
CA GLU A 236 -16.61 -14.04 -1.21
C GLU A 236 -16.77 -12.68 -1.89
N GLN A 237 -17.83 -12.46 -2.66
CA GLN A 237 -18.11 -11.17 -3.27
C GLN A 237 -18.48 -10.10 -2.23
N GLN A 238 -19.27 -10.43 -1.21
CA GLN A 238 -19.57 -9.50 -0.12
C GLN A 238 -18.30 -9.19 0.69
N LEU A 239 -17.46 -10.18 0.98
CA LEU A 239 -16.18 -9.99 1.66
C LEU A 239 -15.20 -9.18 0.81
N ALA A 240 -15.19 -9.36 -0.51
CA ALA A 240 -14.41 -8.55 -1.42
C ALA A 240 -14.86 -7.08 -1.37
N LEU A 241 -16.16 -6.79 -1.42
CA LEU A 241 -16.69 -5.43 -1.26
C LEU A 241 -16.31 -4.81 0.09
N ILE A 242 -16.37 -5.58 1.18
CA ILE A 242 -15.96 -5.10 2.52
C ILE A 242 -14.45 -4.84 2.58
N SER A 243 -13.64 -5.69 1.94
CA SER A 243 -12.17 -5.51 1.87
C SER A 243 -11.76 -4.33 1.00
N ASP A 244 -12.54 -4.02 -0.04
CA ASP A 244 -12.33 -2.87 -0.92
C ASP A 244 -12.71 -1.55 -0.21
N VAL A 245 -13.81 -1.56 0.57
CA VAL A 245 -14.18 -0.44 1.46
C VAL A 245 -13.16 -0.23 2.60
N GLY A 246 -12.51 -1.29 3.07
CA GLY A 246 -11.43 -1.21 4.05
C GLY A 246 -10.10 -0.68 3.49
N SER A 247 -9.87 -0.82 2.18
CA SER A 247 -8.63 -0.40 1.51
C SER A 247 -8.75 0.96 0.80
N ALA A 248 -9.98 1.45 0.57
CA ALA A 248 -10.23 2.76 -0.04
C ALA A 248 -10.12 3.96 0.92
N LYS A 249 -9.83 3.74 2.22
CA LYS A 249 -9.81 4.83 3.23
C LYS A 249 -8.45 5.52 3.42
N ASP A 250 -7.38 5.05 2.79
CA ASP A 250 -6.03 5.60 3.05
C ASP A 250 -5.43 6.46 1.92
N THR A 251 -6.23 6.90 0.93
CA THR A 251 -5.72 7.80 -0.12
C THR A 251 -6.67 8.95 -0.50
N SER A 252 -7.06 9.79 0.46
CA SER A 252 -7.33 11.21 0.14
C SER A 252 -7.29 12.08 1.40
N ASP A 253 -6.25 12.89 1.50
CA ASP A 253 -6.18 14.03 2.39
C ASP A 253 -7.10 15.15 1.86
N GLY A 254 -7.89 15.78 2.73
CA GLY A 254 -8.81 16.85 2.34
C GLY A 254 -10.01 17.12 3.25
N SER A 255 -9.76 17.64 4.45
CA SER A 255 -10.58 18.64 5.16
C SER A 255 -12.10 18.61 4.98
N SER A 256 -12.82 18.08 5.98
CA SER A 256 -14.11 18.62 6.43
C SER A 256 -14.34 18.25 7.89
N THR A 257 -13.89 19.13 8.78
CA THR A 257 -14.42 19.25 10.13
C THR A 257 -15.83 19.84 10.05
N MET A 258 -16.84 19.05 10.42
CA MET A 258 -18.07 19.56 11.01
C MET A 258 -18.50 18.63 12.14
N SER A 259 -18.63 19.25 13.31
CA SER A 259 -19.50 18.88 14.42
C SER A 259 -19.24 17.57 15.17
N GLY A 260 -18.45 17.73 16.24
CA GLY A 260 -19.03 17.64 17.58
C GLY A 260 -19.37 16.25 18.07
N GLN A 261 -18.37 15.55 18.60
CA GLN A 261 -18.54 14.64 19.73
C GLN A 261 -17.20 14.51 20.45
N ASN A 262 -16.99 15.39 21.44
CA ASN A 262 -16.13 15.07 22.57
C ASN A 262 -16.90 14.04 23.40
N GLY A 263 -16.43 12.80 23.44
CA GLY A 263 -16.92 11.75 24.34
C GLY A 263 -16.97 10.39 23.67
N ASP A 264 -15.81 9.74 23.48
CA ASP A 264 -15.62 8.28 23.56
C ASP A 264 -14.23 7.90 23.03
N SER A 265 -13.19 8.38 23.72
CA SER A 265 -11.82 7.87 23.52
C SER A 265 -11.32 7.11 24.75
N ALA A 266 -12.23 6.75 25.64
CA ALA A 266 -12.13 5.52 26.38
C ALA A 266 -13.09 4.58 25.65
N HIS A 267 -12.59 3.64 24.84
CA HIS A 267 -13.33 2.39 24.73
C HIS A 267 -13.60 1.98 26.17
N ASP A 268 -14.89 1.92 26.55
CA ASP A 268 -15.29 1.70 27.92
C ASP A 268 -14.46 0.53 28.43
N MET A 269 -13.68 0.71 29.50
CA MET A 269 -12.80 -0.38 29.99
C MET A 269 -13.61 -1.67 30.23
N VAL A 270 -14.89 -1.49 30.55
CA VAL A 270 -15.92 -2.53 30.64
C VAL A 270 -16.14 -3.28 29.32
N GLU A 271 -16.13 -2.59 28.18
CA GLU A 271 -16.23 -3.20 26.85
C GLU A 271 -14.98 -4.05 26.54
N ILE A 272 -13.78 -3.53 26.84
CA ILE A 272 -12.52 -4.27 26.66
C ILE A 272 -12.48 -5.50 27.57
N GLU A 273 -12.87 -5.36 28.83
CA GLU A 273 -12.98 -6.47 29.78
C GLU A 273 -13.97 -7.54 29.28
N SER A 274 -15.14 -7.12 28.78
CA SER A 274 -16.15 -8.05 28.25
C SER A 274 -15.67 -8.81 27.00
N LEU A 275 -14.92 -8.14 26.11
CA LEU A 275 -14.30 -8.75 24.94
C LEU A 275 -13.20 -9.74 25.35
N TYR A 276 -12.45 -9.42 26.40
CA TYR A 276 -11.41 -10.28 26.94
C TYR A 276 -12.01 -11.52 27.63
N GLU A 277 -13.10 -11.38 28.38
CA GLU A 277 -13.85 -12.51 28.95
C GLU A 277 -14.42 -13.42 27.86
N LEU A 278 -14.98 -12.83 26.80
CA LEU A 278 -15.48 -13.58 25.64
C LEU A 278 -14.35 -14.36 24.96
N TYR A 279 -13.18 -13.74 24.80
CA TYR A 279 -11.98 -14.38 24.26
C TYR A 279 -11.50 -15.55 25.14
N LEU A 280 -11.46 -15.37 26.47
CA LEU A 280 -11.10 -16.43 27.40
C LEU A 280 -12.09 -17.60 27.36
N GLY A 281 -13.40 -17.31 27.29
CA GLY A 281 -14.44 -18.34 27.17
C GLY A 281 -14.34 -19.12 25.85
N ALA A 282 -14.07 -18.43 24.73
CA ALA A 282 -13.82 -19.11 23.45
C ALA A 282 -12.57 -20.00 23.49
N ARG A 283 -11.51 -19.53 24.16
CA ARG A 283 -10.26 -20.28 24.31
C ARG A 283 -10.42 -21.50 25.22
N GLN A 284 -11.19 -21.38 26.31
CA GLN A 284 -11.54 -22.51 27.16
C GLN A 284 -12.36 -23.56 26.40
N ARG A 285 -13.38 -23.14 25.64
CA ARG A 285 -14.15 -24.08 24.79
C ARG A 285 -13.27 -24.79 23.76
N LEU A 286 -12.32 -24.08 23.16
CA LEU A 286 -11.38 -24.69 22.21
C LEU A 286 -10.47 -25.70 22.92
N LEU A 287 -9.96 -25.35 24.10
CA LEU A 287 -9.17 -26.26 24.93
C LEU A 287 -9.99 -27.47 25.39
N ASP A 288 -11.27 -27.31 25.73
CA ASP A 288 -12.16 -28.42 26.09
C ASP A 288 -12.41 -29.35 24.91
N VAL A 289 -12.61 -28.81 23.71
CA VAL A 289 -12.74 -29.61 22.47
C VAL A 289 -11.44 -30.33 22.12
N VAL A 290 -10.28 -29.73 22.41
CA VAL A 290 -8.97 -30.35 22.19
C VAL A 290 -8.64 -31.39 23.27
N ALA A 291 -9.03 -31.16 24.52
CA ALA A 291 -8.83 -32.06 25.65
C ALA A 291 -9.80 -33.24 25.64
N HIS A 292 -11.02 -33.01 25.13
CA HIS A 292 -12.08 -34.00 24.97
C HIS A 292 -12.47 -34.02 23.48
N PRO A 293 -11.61 -34.54 22.59
CA PRO A 293 -12.00 -34.72 21.21
C PRO A 293 -13.25 -35.61 21.20
N PRO A 294 -14.34 -35.23 20.51
CA PRO A 294 -15.54 -36.05 20.48
C PRO A 294 -15.14 -37.44 19.99
N MET A 295 -15.22 -38.43 20.88
CA MET A 295 -15.02 -39.82 20.54
C MET A 295 -15.93 -40.12 19.37
N ALA A 296 -15.34 -40.43 18.22
CA ALA A 296 -16.04 -40.93 17.06
C ALA A 296 -16.95 -42.06 17.54
N THR A 297 -18.26 -41.82 17.44
CA THR A 297 -19.27 -42.82 17.64
C THR A 297 -19.00 -43.98 16.69
N SER A 298 -18.94 -45.18 17.29
CA SER A 298 -19.14 -46.51 16.71
C SER A 298 -19.25 -46.61 15.18
N PRO A 299 -18.45 -47.45 14.50
CA PRO A 299 -18.76 -47.85 13.14
C PRO A 299 -20.11 -48.62 13.09
N PRO A 300 -20.87 -48.54 11.99
CA PRO A 300 -22.13 -49.26 11.82
C PRO A 300 -21.90 -50.78 11.64
N PRO A 301 -22.88 -51.63 12.03
CA PRO A 301 -22.73 -53.09 11.99
C PRO A 301 -22.69 -53.61 10.56
N SER A 302 -21.82 -54.61 10.36
CA SER A 302 -21.57 -55.36 9.14
C SER A 302 -22.81 -56.13 8.63
N PRO A 303 -22.99 -56.30 7.31
CA PRO A 303 -23.88 -57.31 6.75
C PRO A 303 -23.20 -58.70 6.67
N PRO A 304 -23.98 -59.80 6.57
CA PRO A 304 -23.59 -61.12 7.06
C PRO A 304 -22.77 -61.96 6.07
N ASP A 305 -22.12 -62.97 6.66
CA ASP A 305 -21.43 -64.10 6.05
C ASP A 305 -22.02 -64.59 4.71
N MET A 306 -21.16 -64.57 3.68
CA MET A 306 -21.21 -65.57 2.63
C MET A 306 -20.01 -66.51 2.78
N THR A 307 -20.31 -67.69 3.29
CA THR A 307 -19.45 -68.86 3.26
C THR A 307 -19.08 -69.20 1.80
N ARG A 308 -17.78 -69.20 1.48
CA ARG A 308 -17.27 -69.91 0.31
C ARG A 308 -16.02 -70.73 0.66
N ARG A 309 -16.31 -71.95 1.09
CA ARG A 309 -15.60 -73.21 0.85
C ARG A 309 -14.22 -73.09 0.15
N GLY A 310 -13.17 -73.28 0.95
CA GLY A 310 -12.19 -74.35 0.82
C GLY A 310 -11.31 -74.42 -0.43
N SER A 311 -10.02 -74.15 -0.24
CA SER A 311 -8.95 -75.00 -0.78
C SER A 311 -7.69 -74.83 0.06
N ASP A 312 -7.26 -75.94 0.66
CA ASP A 312 -5.94 -76.15 1.25
C ASP A 312 -4.82 -75.66 0.32
N SER A 313 -3.93 -74.80 0.84
CA SER A 313 -2.50 -74.93 0.59
C SER A 313 -1.74 -74.34 1.77
N GLY A 314 -1.15 -75.22 2.57
CA GLY A 314 -0.30 -74.83 3.68
C GLY A 314 0.94 -74.06 3.24
N LEU A 315 1.55 -73.42 4.25
CA LEU A 315 2.88 -72.78 4.24
C LEU A 315 2.96 -71.34 3.70
N SER A 316 2.34 -70.37 4.40
CA SER A 316 2.85 -68.98 4.37
C SER A 316 2.34 -68.12 5.55
N GLU A 317 2.58 -68.55 6.78
CA GLU A 317 2.08 -67.83 7.98
C GLU A 317 3.09 -66.88 8.64
N SER A 318 4.27 -66.66 8.05
CA SER A 318 5.36 -65.88 8.70
C SER A 318 5.70 -64.54 8.02
N ARG A 319 5.07 -64.18 6.90
CA ARG A 319 5.39 -62.94 6.16
C ARG A 319 4.33 -61.83 6.17
N THR A 320 3.13 -62.08 6.70
CA THR A 320 2.02 -61.10 6.70
C THR A 320 1.97 -60.21 7.95
N ALA A 321 2.64 -60.60 9.04
CA ALA A 321 2.64 -59.84 10.30
C ALA A 321 3.34 -58.46 10.20
N SER A 322 4.30 -58.29 9.28
CA SER A 322 4.96 -56.99 9.05
C SER A 322 4.11 -56.02 8.23
N SER A 323 3.21 -56.51 7.38
CA SER A 323 2.28 -55.64 6.63
C SER A 323 1.11 -55.19 7.49
N GLU A 324 0.59 -56.04 8.38
CA GLU A 324 -0.53 -55.68 9.27
C GLU A 324 -0.12 -54.66 10.34
N THR A 325 1.13 -54.69 10.79
CA THR A 325 1.68 -53.69 11.74
C THR A 325 1.92 -52.31 11.11
N LEU A 326 2.02 -52.21 9.79
CA LEU A 326 2.24 -50.93 9.07
C LEU A 326 0.95 -50.25 8.61
N LEU A 327 -0.16 -50.98 8.51
CA LEU A 327 -1.46 -50.44 8.06
C LEU A 327 -1.96 -49.23 8.88
N PRO A 328 -1.84 -49.17 10.22
CA PRO A 328 -2.28 -48.02 11.00
C PRO A 328 -1.48 -46.75 10.66
N PHE A 329 -0.20 -46.91 10.32
CA PHE A 329 0.71 -45.79 10.02
C PHE A 329 0.58 -45.30 8.57
N MET A 330 -0.02 -46.07 7.68
CA MET A 330 -0.22 -45.67 6.28
C MET A 330 -1.12 -44.43 6.15
N ALA A 331 -2.16 -44.32 6.97
CA ALA A 331 -3.02 -43.13 7.00
C ALA A 331 -2.26 -41.88 7.47
N ALA A 332 -1.41 -42.03 8.49
CA ALA A 332 -0.56 -40.95 8.98
C ALA A 332 0.47 -40.51 7.92
N LEU A 333 1.12 -41.48 7.26
CA LEU A 333 2.08 -41.22 6.16
C LEU A 333 1.41 -40.57 4.95
N ALA A 334 0.22 -41.02 4.56
CA ALA A 334 -0.57 -40.40 3.49
C ALA A 334 -0.96 -38.96 3.85
N SER A 335 -1.39 -38.71 5.09
CA SER A 335 -1.69 -37.36 5.56
C SER A 335 -0.46 -36.45 5.58
N SER A 336 0.71 -36.99 5.93
CA SER A 336 1.98 -36.26 5.92
C SER A 336 2.38 -35.88 4.50
N LYS A 337 2.29 -36.83 3.55
CA LYS A 337 2.54 -36.59 2.13
C LYS A 337 1.58 -35.53 1.56
N GLN A 338 0.30 -35.56 1.95
CA GLN A 338 -0.66 -34.56 1.52
C GLN A 338 -0.32 -33.16 2.05
N LYS A 339 0.10 -33.06 3.33
CA LYS A 339 0.57 -31.81 3.93
C LYS A 339 1.83 -31.29 3.23
N GLU A 340 2.77 -32.17 2.91
CA GLU A 340 3.99 -31.83 2.16
C GLU A 340 3.63 -31.27 0.78
N GLN A 341 2.71 -31.92 0.05
CA GLN A 341 2.24 -31.43 -1.25
C GLN A 341 1.54 -30.07 -1.15
N GLN A 342 0.69 -29.87 -0.13
CA GLN A 342 0.04 -28.59 0.12
C GLN A 342 1.07 -27.48 0.43
N LEU A 343 2.08 -27.78 1.24
CA LEU A 343 3.13 -26.82 1.58
C LEU A 343 4.01 -26.49 0.36
N LEU A 344 4.32 -27.47 -0.49
CA LEU A 344 5.01 -27.23 -1.75
C LEU A 344 4.17 -26.36 -2.71
N GLN A 345 2.86 -26.60 -2.78
CA GLN A 345 1.96 -25.77 -3.57
C GLN A 345 1.89 -24.34 -3.04
N GLN A 346 1.76 -24.17 -1.72
CA GLN A 346 1.73 -22.86 -1.08
C GLN A 346 3.04 -22.10 -1.29
N THR A 347 4.18 -22.76 -1.12
CA THR A 347 5.50 -22.14 -1.34
C THR A 347 5.75 -21.78 -2.80
N ALA A 348 5.28 -22.59 -3.76
CA ALA A 348 5.33 -22.24 -5.18
C ALA A 348 4.43 -21.04 -5.50
N TYR A 349 3.23 -21.00 -4.91
CA TYR A 349 2.29 -19.89 -5.07
C TYR A 349 2.85 -18.57 -4.52
N THR A 350 3.39 -18.56 -3.31
CA THR A 350 3.97 -17.35 -2.71
C THR A 350 5.19 -16.85 -3.48
N ARG A 351 6.05 -17.75 -3.97
CA ARG A 351 7.16 -17.39 -4.86
C ARG A 351 6.68 -16.73 -6.15
N ARG A 352 5.61 -17.25 -6.76
CA ARG A 352 5.04 -16.65 -7.96
C ARG A 352 4.43 -15.29 -7.69
N GLN A 353 3.71 -15.12 -6.58
CA GLN A 353 3.17 -13.82 -6.18
C GLN A 353 4.28 -12.80 -5.91
N LEU A 354 5.35 -13.22 -5.23
CA LEU A 354 6.50 -12.37 -4.95
C LEU A 354 7.21 -11.93 -6.24
N ALA A 355 7.48 -12.85 -7.16
CA ALA A 355 8.06 -12.51 -8.46
C ALA A 355 7.15 -11.58 -9.29
N SER A 356 5.83 -11.76 -9.21
CA SER A 356 4.88 -10.85 -9.86
C SER A 356 4.88 -9.45 -9.24
N ALA A 357 4.95 -9.36 -7.91
CA ALA A 357 5.02 -8.09 -7.20
C ALA A 357 6.35 -7.37 -7.46
N GLU A 358 7.46 -8.10 -7.51
CA GLU A 358 8.78 -7.58 -7.90
C GLU A 358 8.75 -7.02 -9.33
N ALA A 359 8.22 -7.77 -10.30
CA ALA A 359 8.09 -7.28 -11.67
C ALA A 359 7.19 -6.03 -11.78
N GLN A 360 6.10 -5.98 -11.02
CA GLN A 360 5.23 -4.79 -10.95
C GLN A 360 5.97 -3.60 -10.31
N ASN A 361 6.72 -3.82 -9.25
CA ASN A 361 7.52 -2.78 -8.60
C ASN A 361 8.62 -2.26 -9.54
N GLU A 362 9.30 -3.13 -10.27
CA GLU A 362 10.29 -2.73 -11.29
C GLU A 362 9.64 -1.91 -12.41
N ALA A 363 8.45 -2.31 -12.87
CA ALA A 363 7.68 -1.55 -13.87
C ALA A 363 7.24 -0.17 -13.33
N LEU A 364 6.80 -0.10 -12.08
CA LEU A 364 6.43 1.16 -11.44
C LEU A 364 7.64 2.06 -11.18
N LEU A 365 8.77 1.51 -10.72
CA LEU A 365 10.00 2.26 -10.51
C LEU A 365 10.58 2.77 -11.82
N SER A 366 10.55 1.97 -12.89
CA SER A 366 10.98 2.42 -14.22
C SER A 366 10.05 3.51 -14.77
N ARG A 367 8.73 3.36 -14.59
CA ARG A 367 7.75 4.39 -14.94
C ARG A 367 7.95 5.68 -14.14
N LEU A 368 8.13 5.60 -12.82
CA LEU A 368 8.42 6.75 -11.96
C LEU A 368 9.75 7.39 -12.34
N ALA A 369 10.77 6.61 -12.70
CA ALA A 369 12.03 7.14 -13.20
C ALA A 369 11.84 7.89 -14.53
N ASP A 370 11.00 7.37 -15.43
CA ASP A 370 10.68 8.01 -16.71
C ASP A 370 9.80 9.26 -16.54
N GLU A 371 8.86 9.25 -15.60
CA GLU A 371 7.97 10.37 -15.28
C GLU A 371 8.64 11.43 -14.39
N SER A 372 9.66 11.06 -13.61
CA SER A 372 10.45 12.02 -12.85
C SER A 372 11.36 12.81 -13.81
N HIS A 373 10.84 13.92 -14.33
CA HIS A 373 11.64 14.94 -15.01
C HIS A 373 12.71 15.60 -14.11
N LEU A 374 12.83 15.16 -12.85
CA LEU A 374 13.93 15.48 -11.93
C LEU A 374 15.21 14.66 -12.22
N VAL A 375 15.12 13.56 -12.98
CA VAL A 375 16.29 12.83 -13.50
C VAL A 375 16.35 13.08 -15.00
N GLN A 376 17.29 13.94 -15.42
CA GLN A 376 17.43 14.32 -16.83
C GLN A 376 17.64 13.08 -17.73
N PRO A 377 16.96 12.98 -18.89
CA PRO A 377 17.15 11.89 -19.84
C PRO A 377 18.56 11.85 -20.46
N ASP A 378 19.35 12.91 -20.28
CA ASP A 378 20.75 12.98 -20.70
C ASP A 378 21.67 12.06 -19.86
N LEU A 379 21.23 11.61 -18.68
CA LEU A 379 21.91 10.59 -17.87
C LEU A 379 21.81 9.17 -18.47
N ARG A 380 21.00 8.95 -19.52
CA ARG A 380 20.94 7.68 -20.26
C ARG A 380 21.97 7.57 -21.39
N ARG A 381 22.67 8.66 -21.76
CA ARG A 381 23.60 8.69 -22.91
C ARG A 381 25.08 8.85 -22.52
N GLY A 382 25.37 9.06 -21.23
CA GLY A 382 26.73 9.10 -20.66
C GLY A 382 26.97 7.93 -19.70
N ALA A 383 28.24 7.57 -19.50
CA ALA A 383 28.71 6.40 -18.74
C ALA A 383 27.90 6.07 -17.45
N PRO A 384 27.72 4.78 -17.10
CA PRO A 384 26.67 4.33 -16.18
C PRO A 384 26.90 4.83 -14.75
N HIS A 385 26.11 5.82 -14.35
CA HIS A 385 26.03 6.30 -12.96
C HIS A 385 25.19 5.38 -12.05
N GLY A 386 24.69 4.26 -12.61
CA GLY A 386 24.18 3.12 -11.83
C GLY A 386 25.23 2.45 -10.95
N LYS A 387 26.52 2.80 -11.07
CA LYS A 387 27.58 2.31 -10.19
C LYS A 387 27.39 2.74 -8.73
N HIS A 388 27.02 3.99 -8.47
CA HIS A 388 26.81 4.46 -7.10
C HIS A 388 25.56 3.83 -6.47
N TRP A 389 24.50 3.65 -7.25
CA TRP A 389 23.31 2.92 -6.80
C TRP A 389 23.58 1.44 -6.59
N ALA A 390 24.36 0.80 -7.48
CA ALA A 390 24.78 -0.58 -7.33
C ALA A 390 25.72 -0.77 -6.12
N GLU A 391 26.61 0.19 -5.86
CA GLU A 391 27.51 0.19 -4.70
C GLU A 391 26.74 0.42 -3.40
N ALA A 392 25.79 1.36 -3.39
CA ALA A 392 24.89 1.58 -2.25
C ALA A 392 24.00 0.34 -1.99
N ALA A 393 23.44 -0.27 -3.04
CA ALA A 393 22.66 -1.50 -2.93
C ALA A 393 23.51 -2.69 -2.45
N ALA A 394 24.74 -2.82 -2.95
CA ALA A 394 25.68 -3.84 -2.49
C ALA A 394 26.06 -3.63 -1.02
N SER A 395 26.30 -2.39 -0.60
CA SER A 395 26.61 -2.02 0.78
C SER A 395 25.42 -2.33 1.72
N ALA A 396 24.21 -1.93 1.35
CA ALA A 396 22.99 -2.27 2.10
C ALA A 396 22.76 -3.79 2.14
N GLY A 397 23.03 -4.49 1.04
CA GLY A 397 22.95 -5.95 0.95
C GLY A 397 24.00 -6.68 1.80
N SER A 398 25.17 -6.08 2.04
CA SER A 398 26.14 -6.61 3.01
C SER A 398 25.72 -6.34 4.46
N ALA A 399 25.22 -5.14 4.77
CA ALA A 399 24.78 -4.77 6.11
C ALA A 399 23.60 -5.63 6.59
N THR A 400 22.63 -5.89 5.72
CA THR A 400 21.50 -6.79 6.02
C THR A 400 21.94 -8.23 6.24
N ARG A 401 22.87 -8.75 5.43
CA ARG A 401 23.44 -10.09 5.63
C ARG A 401 24.19 -10.21 6.96
N GLU A 402 24.91 -9.18 7.36
CA GLU A 402 25.60 -9.15 8.65
C GLU A 402 24.60 -9.13 9.82
N GLU A 403 23.56 -8.30 9.72
CA GLU A 403 22.48 -8.24 10.72
C GLU A 403 21.78 -9.59 10.88
N VAL A 404 21.38 -10.20 9.76
CA VAL A 404 20.74 -11.53 9.76
C VAL A 404 21.69 -12.58 10.33
N GLY A 405 22.98 -12.55 9.95
CA GLY A 405 23.99 -13.44 10.49
C GLY A 405 24.16 -13.30 12.01
N ARG A 406 24.11 -12.07 12.53
CA ARG A 406 24.18 -11.81 13.98
C ARG A 406 22.95 -12.34 14.70
N ARG A 407 21.75 -12.11 14.14
CA ARG A 407 20.49 -12.63 14.68
C ARG A 407 20.42 -14.16 14.65
N LEU A 408 20.97 -14.79 13.60
CA LEU A 408 21.06 -16.24 13.52
C LEU A 408 21.99 -16.80 14.60
N LYS A 409 23.15 -16.17 14.82
CA LYS A 409 24.09 -16.56 15.88
C LYS A 409 23.46 -16.40 17.26
N SER A 410 22.79 -15.28 17.55
CA SER A 410 22.09 -15.09 18.82
C SER A 410 20.96 -16.11 19.00
N GLY A 411 20.22 -16.42 17.92
CA GLY A 411 19.20 -17.46 17.92
C GLY A 411 19.77 -18.85 18.21
N HIS A 412 20.93 -19.18 17.65
CA HIS A 412 21.60 -20.45 17.92
C HIS A 412 22.08 -20.56 19.37
N VAL A 413 22.69 -19.51 19.92
CA VAL A 413 23.08 -19.46 21.33
C VAL A 413 21.87 -19.59 22.26
N ALA A 414 20.76 -18.93 21.94
CA ALA A 414 19.52 -19.05 22.70
C ALA A 414 18.94 -20.47 22.63
N ALA A 415 18.94 -21.09 21.44
CA ALA A 415 18.50 -22.47 21.27
C ALA A 415 19.38 -23.48 22.02
N ASP A 416 20.70 -23.30 22.00
CA ASP A 416 21.64 -24.15 22.76
C ASP A 416 21.46 -23.98 24.26
N SER A 417 21.21 -22.75 24.73
CA SER A 417 20.88 -22.47 26.14
C SER A 417 19.59 -23.18 26.55
N ALA A 418 18.54 -23.08 25.72
CA ALA A 418 17.28 -23.78 25.95
C ALA A 418 17.44 -25.31 25.89
N ALA A 419 18.28 -25.84 25.00
CA ALA A 419 18.57 -27.26 24.95
C ALA A 419 19.31 -27.73 26.20
N LYS A 420 20.24 -26.92 26.75
CA LYS A 420 20.94 -27.20 28.01
C LYS A 420 19.97 -27.17 29.20
N SER A 421 19.07 -26.19 29.27
CA SER A 421 18.07 -26.14 30.34
C SER A 421 17.09 -27.32 30.28
N LEU A 422 16.66 -27.72 29.08
CA LEU A 422 15.83 -28.91 28.91
C LEU A 422 16.56 -30.20 29.28
N ARG A 423 17.86 -30.32 29.01
CA ARG A 423 18.67 -31.46 29.50
C ARG A 423 18.77 -31.44 31.03
N ALA A 424 19.05 -30.29 31.64
CA ALA A 424 19.09 -30.17 33.10
C ALA A 424 17.75 -30.54 33.77
N ILE A 425 16.62 -30.23 33.14
CA ILE A 425 15.29 -30.67 33.62
C ILE A 425 15.07 -32.18 33.41
N LYS A 426 15.60 -32.76 32.33
CA LYS A 426 15.52 -34.20 32.06
C LYS A 426 16.49 -35.03 32.90
N ASP A 427 17.55 -34.43 33.41
CA ASP A 427 18.53 -35.04 34.32
C ASP A 427 18.12 -34.83 35.80
N MET A 428 16.96 -34.19 36.06
CA MET A 428 16.33 -34.08 37.39
C MET A 428 15.51 -35.29 37.91
N PRO A 429 15.37 -36.47 37.27
CA PRO A 429 14.82 -37.64 37.91
C PRO A 429 15.96 -38.41 38.59
N ASP A 430 15.97 -38.35 39.92
CA ASP A 430 16.52 -39.33 40.88
C ASP A 430 16.68 -38.68 42.28
N SER A 431 16.71 -37.34 42.37
CA SER A 431 16.82 -36.65 43.67
C SER A 431 15.47 -36.45 44.37
N PHE A 432 14.36 -36.30 43.63
CA PHE A 432 13.03 -36.15 44.21
C PHE A 432 12.40 -37.46 44.66
N ASP A 433 12.63 -38.57 43.95
CA ASP A 433 12.15 -39.90 44.37
C ASP A 433 12.90 -40.43 45.61
N ASN A 434 14.14 -39.97 45.84
CA ASN A 434 14.89 -40.25 47.08
C ASN A 434 14.50 -39.36 48.27
N LEU A 435 13.65 -38.34 48.08
CA LEU A 435 13.14 -37.46 49.15
C LEU A 435 11.71 -37.82 49.59
N LEU A 436 11.05 -38.75 48.89
CA LEU A 436 9.69 -39.24 49.16
C LEU A 436 9.63 -40.74 49.52
N GLY A 437 10.78 -41.39 49.70
CA GLY A 437 10.92 -42.77 50.17
C GLY A 437 11.18 -42.89 51.66
#